data_AF-A0A958MUA7-F1
#
_entry.id   AF-A0A958MUA7-F1
#
_cell.length_a   1.000
_cell.length_b   1.000
_cell.length_c   1.000
_cell.angle_alpha   90.00
_cell.angle_beta   90.00
_cell.angle_gamma   90.00
#
_symmetry.space_group_name_H-M   'P 1'
#
loop_
_entity.id
_entity.type
_entity.pdbx_description
1 polymer ?
#
loop_
_entity_poly.entity_id
_entity_poly.type
_entity_poly.pdbx_seq_one_letter_code
_entity_poly.pdbx_strand_id
1 'polypeptide(L)'
;SYIRPEASRAWIFVALTAFWSLQALPFAKHVNPAMESVSDNLALEGYPAVKECKQTTFALFAKETREIKMEEPKGRPERLHCDPFMRFLDIKILCQKLAKEPGFQNIASSFLLRELDDKSFRRIFETDEVCNEQMNFRNLEQVGWNQTKGG
;
A
#
# COMPACT_ATOMS: atom_id res chain seq x y z
N SER A 1 -23.70 -29.76 57.48
CA SER A 1 -24.48 -28.97 56.50
C SER A 1 -23.55 -27.95 55.88
N TYR A 2 -23.40 -27.94 54.56
CA TYR A 2 -22.59 -26.94 53.87
C TYR A 2 -23.47 -25.71 53.63
N ILE A 3 -23.30 -24.68 54.46
CA ILE A 3 -24.02 -23.41 54.31
C ILE A 3 -23.44 -22.75 53.06
N ARG A 4 -24.20 -22.70 51.96
CA ARG A 4 -23.83 -21.84 50.84
C ARG A 4 -24.00 -20.40 51.32
N PRO A 5 -22.94 -19.58 51.38
CA PRO A 5 -23.13 -18.17 51.65
C PRO A 5 -23.99 -17.62 50.52
N GLU A 6 -25.20 -17.15 50.84
CA GLU A 6 -25.99 -16.38 49.89
C GLU A 6 -25.12 -15.24 49.40
N ALA A 7 -25.01 -15.07 48.08
CA ALA A 7 -24.20 -14.03 47.49
C ALA A 7 -24.70 -12.69 48.06
N SER A 8 -23.94 -12.14 49.02
CA SER A 8 -24.33 -10.91 49.70
C SER A 8 -24.56 -9.83 48.64
N ARG A 9 -25.55 -8.96 48.85
CA ARG A 9 -25.90 -7.89 47.89
C ARG A 9 -24.68 -7.04 47.48
N ALA A 10 -23.62 -7.01 48.29
CA ALA A 10 -22.34 -6.39 47.97
C ALA A 10 -21.67 -6.98 46.71
N TRP A 11 -21.77 -8.28 46.46
CA TRP A 11 -21.21 -8.93 45.26
C TRP A 11 -21.85 -8.45 43.96
N ILE A 12 -23.11 -8.03 44.01
CA ILE A 12 -23.79 -7.43 42.86
C ILE A 12 -23.11 -6.12 42.48
N PHE A 13 -22.77 -5.28 43.47
CA PHE A 13 -22.06 -4.03 43.22
C PHE A 13 -20.64 -4.27 42.72
N VAL A 14 -19.91 -5.24 43.29
CA VAL A 14 -18.58 -5.62 42.81
C VAL A 14 -18.62 -6.10 41.36
N ALA A 15 -19.57 -6.99 41.02
CA ALA A 15 -19.75 -7.50 39.67
C ALA A 15 -20.13 -6.39 38.67
N LEU A 16 -21.01 -5.46 39.06
CA LEU A 16 -21.37 -4.29 38.25
C LEU A 16 -20.18 -3.37 38.02
N THR A 17 -19.41 -3.04 39.06
CA THR A 17 -18.23 -2.19 38.90
C THR A 17 -17.16 -2.84 38.02
N ALA A 18 -16.93 -4.14 38.17
CA ALA A 18 -16.03 -4.89 37.32
C ALA A 18 -16.51 -4.90 35.86
N PHE A 19 -17.80 -5.15 35.63
CA PHE A 19 -18.41 -5.13 34.30
C PHE A 19 -18.24 -3.77 33.61
N TRP A 20 -18.57 -2.68 34.30
CA TRP A 20 -18.41 -1.33 33.74
C TRP A 20 -16.95 -0.93 33.53
N SER A 21 -16.03 -1.36 34.42
CA SER A 21 -14.60 -1.13 34.23
C SER A 21 -14.04 -1.86 33.00
N LEU A 22 -14.52 -3.08 32.72
CA LEU A 22 -14.13 -3.81 31.51
C LEU A 22 -14.72 -3.17 30.23
N GLN A 23 -15.95 -2.67 30.29
CA GLN A 23 -16.59 -1.96 29.17
C GLN A 23 -15.96 -0.57 28.92
N ALA A 24 -15.21 -0.02 29.88
CA ALA A 24 -14.45 1.22 29.73
C ALA A 24 -13.05 1.02 29.12
N LEU A 25 -12.50 -0.20 29.12
CA LEU A 25 -11.21 -0.53 28.49
C LEU A 25 -11.10 -0.18 27.00
N PRO A 26 -12.13 -0.32 26.13
CA PRO A 26 -12.01 0.10 24.73
C PRO A 26 -11.81 1.62 24.54
N PHE A 27 -12.00 2.44 25.58
CA PHE A 27 -11.74 3.89 25.53
C PHE A 27 -10.39 4.29 26.10
N ALA A 28 -9.68 3.39 26.80
CA ALA A 28 -8.31 3.61 27.21
C ALA A 28 -7.37 3.33 26.03
N LYS A 29 -7.28 4.29 25.09
CA LYS A 29 -6.31 4.31 24.00
C LYS A 29 -4.88 4.38 24.54
N HIS A 30 -4.34 3.27 25.02
CA HIS A 30 -2.90 3.06 25.08
C HIS A 30 -2.51 2.25 23.87
N VAL A 31 -2.37 2.95 22.75
CA VAL A 31 -1.81 2.41 21.51
C VAL A 31 -0.35 2.12 21.79
N ASN A 32 -0.04 0.85 21.99
CA ASN A 32 1.33 0.38 22.08
C ASN A 32 1.83 0.23 20.64
N PRO A 33 2.87 0.96 20.19
CA PRO A 33 3.27 0.99 18.78
C PRO A 33 3.72 -0.38 18.25
N ALA A 34 4.16 -1.28 19.14
CA ALA A 34 4.48 -2.66 18.79
C ALA A 34 3.24 -3.52 18.47
N MET A 35 2.07 -3.13 18.97
CA MET A 35 0.82 -3.85 18.75
C MET A 35 0.10 -3.34 17.50
N GLU A 36 0.35 -2.08 17.11
CA GLU A 36 -0.10 -1.49 15.84
C GLU A 36 0.52 -2.24 14.64
N SER A 37 1.81 -2.60 14.70
CA SER A 37 2.44 -3.40 13.64
C SER A 37 1.90 -4.83 13.54
N VAL A 38 1.44 -5.40 14.67
CA VAL A 38 0.84 -6.74 14.68
C VAL A 38 -0.63 -6.69 14.25
N SER A 39 -1.38 -5.66 14.64
CA SER A 39 -2.76 -5.45 14.17
C SER A 39 -2.81 -5.09 12.69
N ASP A 40 -1.84 -4.35 12.16
CA ASP A 40 -1.76 -4.05 10.72
C ASP A 40 -1.45 -5.32 9.91
N ASN A 41 -0.69 -6.26 10.49
CA ASN A 41 -0.44 -7.57 9.89
C ASN A 41 -1.61 -8.55 10.07
N LEU A 42 -2.45 -8.41 11.11
CA LEU A 42 -3.65 -9.22 11.34
C LEU A 42 -4.93 -8.62 10.71
N ALA A 43 -4.94 -7.34 10.36
CA ALA A 43 -6.00 -6.67 9.61
C ALA A 43 -6.00 -7.06 8.11
N LEU A 44 -5.48 -8.25 7.79
CA LEU A 44 -5.59 -8.93 6.49
C LEU A 44 -7.05 -9.27 6.08
N GLU A 45 -8.04 -8.88 6.88
CA GLU A 45 -9.49 -9.00 6.58
C GLU A 45 -10.25 -7.66 6.65
N GLY A 46 -9.56 -6.52 6.64
CA GLY A 46 -10.22 -5.27 6.25
C GLY A 46 -10.50 -5.32 4.76
N TYR A 47 -11.76 -5.45 4.37
CA TYR A 47 -12.32 -5.27 3.01
C TYR A 47 -11.36 -4.60 2.02
N PRO A 48 -11.20 -5.08 0.78
CA PRO A 48 -10.40 -4.40 -0.21
C PRO A 48 -10.96 -2.99 -0.34
N ALA A 49 -10.29 -2.00 0.27
CA ALA A 49 -10.51 -0.62 -0.08
C ALA A 49 -10.35 -0.61 -1.59
N VAL A 50 -11.40 -0.22 -2.31
CA VAL A 50 -11.42 -0.17 -3.77
C VAL A 50 -10.36 0.86 -4.16
N LYS A 51 -9.10 0.42 -4.23
CA LYS A 51 -7.97 1.24 -4.60
C LYS A 51 -8.01 1.29 -6.11
N GLU A 52 -8.26 2.48 -6.63
CA GLU A 52 -8.14 2.71 -8.06
C GLU A 52 -6.69 3.07 -8.36
N CYS A 53 -6.08 2.37 -9.31
CA CYS A 53 -4.76 2.73 -9.78
C CYS A 53 -4.76 2.97 -11.29
N LYS A 54 -3.89 3.90 -11.71
CA LYS A 54 -3.64 4.18 -13.12
C LYS A 54 -2.14 4.15 -13.32
N GLN A 55 -1.71 3.37 -14.30
CA GLN A 55 -0.32 3.30 -14.71
C GLN A 55 -0.20 3.67 -16.18
N THR A 56 0.67 4.62 -16.48
CA THR A 56 0.99 4.98 -17.86
C THR A 56 2.48 4.75 -18.06
N THR A 57 2.82 3.93 -19.06
CA THR A 57 4.21 3.49 -19.30
C THR A 57 4.56 3.70 -20.77
N PHE A 58 5.73 4.30 -21.01
CA PHE A 58 6.27 4.58 -22.33
C PHE A 58 7.67 3.97 -22.44
N ALA A 59 7.92 3.23 -23.52
CA ALA A 59 9.26 2.81 -23.88
C ALA A 59 9.89 3.84 -24.81
N LEU A 60 11.09 4.27 -24.45
CA LEU A 60 11.90 5.23 -25.19
C LEU A 60 12.87 4.46 -26.07
N PHE A 61 12.77 4.67 -27.38
CA PHE A 61 13.70 4.18 -28.38
C PHE A 61 14.42 5.37 -29.03
N ALA A 62 15.55 5.11 -29.68
CA ALA A 62 16.36 6.15 -30.32
C ALA A 62 15.61 6.97 -31.40
N LYS A 63 14.52 6.44 -31.96
CA LYS A 63 13.76 7.07 -33.05
C LYS A 63 12.29 7.34 -32.72
N GLU A 64 11.76 6.73 -31.67
CA GLU A 64 10.33 6.79 -31.36
C GLU A 64 10.06 6.53 -29.89
N THR A 65 8.88 6.92 -29.44
CA THR A 65 8.36 6.57 -28.12
C THR A 65 7.09 5.76 -28.32
N ARG A 66 7.00 4.61 -27.64
CA ARG A 66 5.84 3.71 -27.74
C ARG A 66 5.16 3.60 -26.38
N GLU A 67 3.86 3.84 -26.35
CA GLU A 67 3.06 3.56 -25.16
C GLU A 67 2.91 2.04 -24.98
N ILE A 68 3.24 1.54 -23.80
CA ILE A 68 3.10 0.14 -23.44
C ILE A 68 1.93 0.00 -22.49
N LYS A 69 0.91 -0.76 -22.94
CA LYS A 69 -0.17 -1.18 -22.06
C LYS A 69 0.34 -2.28 -21.14
N MET A 70 0.37 -1.99 -19.85
CA MET A 70 0.70 -2.98 -18.83
C MET A 70 -0.44 -4.00 -18.75
N GLU A 71 -0.18 -5.22 -19.18
CA GLU A 71 -1.14 -6.31 -18.98
C GLU A 71 -1.33 -6.60 -17.49
N GLU A 72 -2.55 -6.92 -17.09
CA GLU A 72 -2.80 -7.42 -15.74
C GLU A 72 -2.20 -8.82 -15.60
N PRO A 73 -1.32 -9.03 -14.61
CA PRO A 73 -0.64 -10.31 -14.45
C PRO A 73 -1.65 -11.40 -14.07
N LYS A 74 -1.77 -12.40 -14.95
CA LYS A 74 -2.65 -13.56 -14.75
C LYS A 74 -2.27 -14.30 -13.45
N GLY A 75 -3.26 -14.53 -12.58
CA GLY A 75 -3.09 -15.26 -11.33
C GLY A 75 -2.65 -14.42 -10.12
N ARG A 76 -2.53 -13.08 -10.26
CA ARG A 76 -2.27 -12.20 -9.12
C ARG A 76 -3.58 -11.87 -8.38
N PRO A 77 -3.64 -11.98 -7.04
CA PRO A 77 -4.78 -11.54 -6.25
C PRO A 77 -5.11 -10.07 -6.51
N GLU A 78 -6.39 -9.70 -6.58
CA GLU A 78 -6.86 -8.34 -6.87
C GLU A 78 -6.23 -7.28 -5.97
N ARG A 79 -6.02 -7.58 -4.68
CA ARG A 79 -5.37 -6.66 -3.72
C ARG A 79 -3.95 -6.24 -4.12
N LEU A 80 -3.25 -7.03 -4.93
CA LEU A 80 -1.89 -6.74 -5.40
C LEU A 80 -1.89 -6.06 -6.78
N HIS A 81 -3.05 -5.81 -7.39
CA HIS A 81 -3.14 -5.14 -8.69
C HIS A 81 -2.77 -3.67 -8.60
N CYS A 82 -3.03 -3.03 -7.47
CA CYS A 82 -2.67 -1.63 -7.23
C CYS A 82 -1.51 -1.46 -6.25
N ASP A 83 -0.77 -2.53 -5.99
CA ASP A 83 0.44 -2.47 -5.17
C ASP A 83 1.57 -1.75 -5.94
N PRO A 84 2.06 -0.60 -5.45
CA PRO A 84 3.06 0.18 -6.18
C PRO A 84 4.39 -0.55 -6.40
N PHE A 85 4.82 -1.33 -5.39
CA PHE A 85 6.07 -2.07 -5.46
C PHE A 85 6.01 -3.16 -6.53
N MET A 86 4.91 -3.93 -6.57
CA MET A 86 4.68 -4.93 -7.60
C MET A 86 4.60 -4.31 -8.99
N ARG A 87 3.92 -3.17 -9.14
CA ARG A 87 3.88 -2.44 -10.43
C ARG A 87 5.25 -1.96 -10.88
N PHE A 88 6.07 -1.46 -9.97
CA PHE A 88 7.46 -1.10 -10.27
C PHE A 88 8.27 -2.31 -10.74
N LEU A 89 8.15 -3.46 -10.06
CA LEU A 89 8.80 -4.71 -10.49
C LEU A 89 8.34 -5.16 -11.87
N ASP A 90 7.05 -5.07 -12.18
CA ASP A 90 6.53 -5.43 -13.50
C ASP A 90 7.18 -4.59 -14.61
N ILE A 91 7.40 -3.29 -14.39
CA ILE A 91 8.11 -2.42 -15.35
C ILE A 91 9.60 -2.77 -15.43
N LYS A 92 10.26 -3.07 -14.30
CA LYS A 92 11.66 -3.53 -14.29
C LYS A 92 11.85 -4.81 -15.11
N ILE A 93 10.89 -5.72 -15.05
CA ILE A 93 10.89 -6.94 -15.89
C ILE A 93 10.73 -6.57 -17.38
N LEU A 94 9.92 -5.55 -17.71
CA LEU A 94 9.81 -5.06 -19.09
C LEU A 94 11.13 -4.51 -19.62
N CYS A 95 11.95 -3.84 -18.79
CA CYS A 95 13.29 -3.40 -19.20
C CYS A 95 14.12 -4.57 -19.73
N GLN A 96 14.09 -5.74 -19.08
CA GLN A 96 14.83 -6.92 -19.53
C GLN A 96 14.32 -7.50 -20.85
N LYS A 97 13.01 -7.37 -21.11
CA LYS A 97 12.40 -7.81 -22.37
C LYS A 97 12.77 -6.88 -23.52
N LEU A 98 12.64 -5.57 -23.31
CA LEU A 98 12.89 -4.54 -24.33
C LEU A 98 14.38 -4.28 -24.56
N ALA A 99 15.26 -4.62 -23.61
CA ALA A 99 16.71 -4.56 -23.81
C ALA A 99 17.20 -5.41 -25.00
N LYS A 100 16.40 -6.38 -25.45
CA LYS A 100 16.70 -7.19 -26.64
C LYS A 100 16.27 -6.52 -27.95
N GLU A 101 15.48 -5.44 -27.89
CA GLU A 101 15.01 -4.71 -29.07
C GLU A 101 16.05 -3.66 -29.50
N PRO A 102 16.30 -3.52 -30.82
CA PRO A 102 17.31 -2.59 -31.31
C PRO A 102 16.88 -1.14 -31.06
N GLY A 103 17.79 -0.36 -30.47
CA GLY A 103 17.58 1.07 -30.24
C GLY A 103 16.75 1.40 -28.99
N PHE A 104 16.43 0.42 -28.14
CA PHE A 104 15.84 0.66 -26.83
C PHE A 104 16.81 1.43 -25.93
N GLN A 105 16.30 2.44 -25.21
CA GLN A 105 17.09 3.26 -24.30
C GLN A 105 16.60 3.12 -22.86
N ASN A 106 15.32 3.38 -22.61
CA ASN A 106 14.77 3.38 -21.27
C ASN A 106 13.24 3.22 -21.26
N ILE A 107 12.67 3.14 -20.06
CA ILE A 107 11.22 3.20 -19.85
C ILE A 107 10.91 4.39 -18.95
N ALA A 108 9.96 5.20 -19.39
CA ALA A 108 9.28 6.17 -18.55
C ALA A 108 7.97 5.60 -18.04
N SER A 109 7.67 5.77 -16.75
CA SER A 109 6.42 5.28 -16.16
C SER A 109 5.94 6.22 -15.07
N SER A 110 4.62 6.38 -15.01
CA SER A 110 3.92 7.06 -13.92
C SER A 110 2.89 6.12 -13.33
N PHE A 111 2.81 6.13 -12.00
CA PHE A 111 1.83 5.36 -11.25
C PHE A 111 1.07 6.26 -10.30
N LEU A 112 -0.25 6.25 -10.46
CA LEU A 112 -1.20 7.01 -9.69
C LEU A 112 -2.09 6.06 -8.89
N LEU A 113 -2.36 6.39 -7.64
CA LEU A 113 -3.23 5.65 -6.74
C LEU A 113 -4.28 6.57 -6.15
N ARG A 114 -5.53 6.12 -6.10
CA ARG A 114 -6.62 6.78 -5.38
C ARG A 114 -7.19 5.79 -4.38
N GLU A 115 -7.12 6.14 -3.11
CA GLU A 115 -7.78 5.40 -2.04
C GLU A 115 -9.26 5.78 -1.97
N LEU A 116 -10.07 4.99 -1.27
CA LEU A 116 -11.52 5.16 -1.25
C LEU A 116 -11.96 6.56 -0.76
N ASP A 117 -11.26 7.09 0.24
CA ASP A 117 -11.57 8.38 0.86
C ASP A 117 -10.91 9.57 0.14
N ASP A 118 -10.12 9.30 -0.90
CA ASP A 118 -9.38 10.32 -1.63
C ASP A 118 -10.20 10.95 -2.75
N LYS A 119 -10.28 12.29 -2.72
CA LYS A 119 -10.94 13.07 -3.79
C LYS A 119 -10.20 13.01 -5.13
N SER A 120 -8.91 12.73 -5.11
CA SER A 120 -8.04 12.76 -6.30
C SER A 120 -6.98 11.68 -6.27
N PHE A 121 -6.54 11.26 -7.44
CA PHE A 121 -5.38 10.39 -7.58
C PHE A 121 -4.12 11.07 -7.03
N ARG A 122 -3.41 10.34 -6.17
CA ARG A 122 -2.07 10.70 -5.70
C ARG A 122 -1.04 10.03 -6.59
N ARG A 123 0.00 10.77 -6.95
CA ARG A 123 1.15 10.22 -7.66
C ARG A 123 2.02 9.48 -6.66
N ILE A 124 2.26 8.20 -6.91
CA ILE A 124 3.14 7.38 -6.07
C ILE A 124 4.56 7.43 -6.60
N PHE A 125 4.72 7.26 -7.91
CA PHE A 125 6.00 7.47 -8.57
C PHE A 125 5.81 7.97 -10.00
N GLU A 126 6.82 8.66 -10.50
CA GLU A 126 6.97 9.01 -11.91
C GLU A 126 8.46 9.13 -12.21
N THR A 127 8.93 8.41 -13.22
CA THR A 127 10.35 8.41 -13.61
C THR A 127 10.51 8.04 -15.09
N ASP A 128 11.53 8.57 -15.73
CA ASP A 128 12.01 8.26 -17.08
C ASP A 128 13.19 7.27 -17.11
N GLU A 129 13.71 6.90 -15.93
CA GLU A 129 14.91 6.08 -15.77
C GLU A 129 14.63 4.74 -15.10
N VAL A 130 13.48 4.11 -15.39
CA VAL A 130 13.11 2.84 -14.74
C VAL A 130 14.18 1.77 -14.97
N CYS A 131 14.86 1.75 -16.12
CA CYS A 131 15.83 0.70 -16.43
C CYS A 131 17.23 0.93 -15.85
N ASN A 132 17.47 2.06 -15.17
CA ASN A 132 18.74 2.31 -14.49
C ASN A 132 18.91 1.34 -13.30
N GLU A 133 20.06 0.66 -13.19
CA GLU A 133 20.36 -0.31 -12.13
C GLU A 133 20.38 0.33 -10.73
N GLN A 134 20.72 1.62 -10.65
CA GLN A 134 20.73 2.37 -9.40
C GLN A 134 19.32 2.77 -8.95
N MET A 135 18.33 2.69 -9.84
CA MET A 135 16.94 3.04 -9.53
C MET A 135 16.26 1.87 -8.80
N ASN A 136 15.87 2.10 -7.55
CA ASN A 136 15.11 1.17 -6.72
C ASN A 136 13.79 1.81 -6.26
N PHE A 137 12.87 0.99 -5.76
CA PHE A 137 11.54 1.48 -5.35
C PHE A 137 11.61 2.51 -4.21
N ARG A 138 12.53 2.34 -3.25
CA ARG A 138 12.71 3.27 -2.12
C ARG A 138 13.17 4.66 -2.57
N ASN A 139 13.98 4.74 -3.63
CA ASN A 139 14.47 5.98 -4.19
C ASN A 139 13.34 6.72 -4.94
N LEU A 140 12.40 6.00 -5.56
CA LEU A 140 11.30 6.59 -6.31
C LEU A 140 10.29 7.37 -5.47
N GLU A 141 10.02 6.92 -4.23
CA GLU A 141 9.15 7.65 -3.31
C GLU A 141 9.74 9.01 -2.90
N GLN A 142 11.06 9.20 -3.03
CA GLN A 142 11.78 10.42 -2.67
C GLN A 142 11.98 11.38 -3.85
N VAL A 143 11.97 10.87 -5.10
CA VAL A 143 12.08 11.70 -6.30
C VAL A 143 10.69 12.28 -6.64
N GLY A 144 10.18 13.14 -5.76
CA GLY A 144 9.26 14.18 -6.18
C GLY A 144 10.02 15.09 -7.15
N TRP A 145 9.47 15.30 -8.35
CA TRP A 145 10.07 16.13 -9.40
C TRP A 145 10.83 17.33 -8.81
N ASN A 146 12.15 17.38 -9.03
CA ASN A 146 12.87 18.64 -9.04
C ASN A 146 12.29 19.47 -10.21
N GLN A 147 11.23 20.25 -9.94
CA GLN A 147 10.66 21.23 -10.86
C GLN A 147 11.61 22.44 -11.06
N THR A 148 12.89 22.19 -11.30
CA THR A 148 13.83 23.23 -11.70
C THR A 148 14.79 22.65 -12.72
N LYS A 149 14.40 22.76 -14.01
CA LYS A 149 15.27 23.16 -15.13
C LYS A 149 14.44 23.24 -16.41
N GLY A 150 13.76 24.37 -16.55
CA GLY A 150 13.15 24.84 -17.79
C GLY A 150 13.11 26.37 -17.71
N GLY A 151 14.09 27.01 -18.36
CA GLY A 151 14.33 28.46 -18.34
C GLY A 151 15.78 28.75 -18.61
#